data_AF-A0A1Z4VRN5-F1
#
_entry.id   AF-A0A1Z4VRN5-F1
#
_cell.length_a   1.000
_cell.length_b   1.000
_cell.length_c   1.000
_cell.angle_alpha   90.00
_cell.angle_beta   90.00
_cell.angle_gamma   90.00
#
_symmetry.space_group_name_H-M   'P 1'
#
loop_
_entity.id
_entity.type
_entity.pdbx_description
1 polymer ?
#
loop_
_entity_poly.entity_id
_entity_poly.type
_entity_poly.pdbx_seq_one_letter_code
_entity_poly.pdbx_strand_id
1 'polypeptide(L)'
;MVKSGRPVVVLSPTMKGRPNLVTVVALSTEPPDPVMPYHLELPRAALPQLSRFQERPSWVKGDMVYTVGFHRLELVRVGKRDPRTGKRLYFTQRLGREHMRQIYGCVLHGLNLGHLVPHI
;
A
#
# COMPACT_ATOMS: atom_id res chain seq x y z
N MET A 1 13.64 13.05 11.98
CA MET A 1 14.25 12.22 10.93
C MET A 1 13.15 11.59 10.08
N VAL A 2 13.10 11.86 8.77
CA VAL A 2 12.11 11.24 7.88
C VAL A 2 12.52 9.78 7.63
N LYS A 3 11.67 8.83 8.01
CA LYS A 3 11.91 7.40 7.77
C LYS A 3 11.91 7.13 6.26
N SER A 4 13.06 6.72 5.72
CA SER A 4 13.20 6.34 4.30
C SER A 4 12.48 5.01 4.01
N GLY A 5 11.91 4.88 2.81
CA GLY A 5 11.39 3.61 2.30
C GLY A 5 10.07 3.12 2.91
N ARG A 6 9.11 4.02 3.17
CA ARG A 6 7.77 3.62 3.63
C ARG A 6 7.02 2.85 2.52
N PRO A 7 6.45 1.68 2.84
CA PRO A 7 5.63 0.97 1.86
C PRO A 7 4.32 1.72 1.62
N VAL A 8 3.77 1.51 0.42
CA VAL A 8 2.51 2.11 -0.03
C VAL A 8 1.69 1.04 -0.75
N VAL A 9 0.38 1.23 -0.79
CA VAL A 9 -0.50 0.43 -1.64
C VAL A 9 -0.85 1.24 -2.88
N VAL A 10 -0.70 0.64 -4.06
CA VAL A 10 -1.11 1.24 -5.33
C VAL A 10 -2.63 1.17 -5.45
N LEU A 11 -3.28 2.32 -5.66
CA LEU A 11 -4.73 2.44 -5.83
C LEU A 11 -5.14 2.51 -7.30
N SER A 12 -4.40 3.28 -8.10
CA SER A 12 -4.81 3.52 -9.49
C SER A 12 -4.44 2.37 -10.40
N PRO A 13 -5.32 1.97 -11.35
CA PRO A 13 -4.91 1.16 -12.47
C PRO A 13 -3.96 1.95 -13.39
N THR A 14 -3.46 1.32 -14.45
CA THR A 14 -2.78 2.04 -15.53
C THR A 14 -3.74 3.03 -16.19
N MET A 15 -3.42 4.32 -16.15
CA MET A 15 -4.28 5.39 -16.70
C MET A 15 -3.66 5.98 -17.98
N LYS A 16 -4.46 6.07 -19.04
CA LYS A 16 -4.06 6.73 -20.29
C LYS A 16 -3.78 8.22 -20.03
N GLY A 17 -2.72 8.77 -20.62
CA GLY A 17 -2.34 10.18 -20.47
C GLY A 17 -1.64 10.54 -19.16
N ARG A 18 -1.34 9.56 -18.29
CA ARG A 18 -0.59 9.76 -17.03
C ARG A 18 0.67 8.88 -16.99
N PRO A 19 1.61 9.03 -17.94
CA PRO A 19 2.81 8.20 -17.95
C PRO A 19 3.64 8.43 -16.68
N ASN A 20 4.25 7.37 -16.16
CA ASN A 20 5.16 7.39 -15.01
C ASN A 20 4.56 7.92 -13.70
N LEU A 21 3.23 8.02 -13.59
CA LEU A 21 2.53 8.42 -12.37
C LEU A 21 1.66 7.28 -11.84
N VAL A 22 1.53 7.20 -10.52
CA VAL A 22 0.63 6.27 -9.83
C VAL A 22 0.01 6.93 -8.61
N THR A 23 -1.24 6.62 -8.34
CA THR A 23 -1.93 7.03 -7.11
C THR A 23 -1.77 5.93 -6.06
N VAL A 24 -1.33 6.31 -4.87
CA VAL A 24 -1.02 5.40 -3.77
C VAL A 24 -1.65 5.87 -2.46
N VAL A 25 -1.82 4.97 -1.52
CA VAL A 25 -2.14 5.25 -0.12
C VAL A 25 -0.99 4.79 0.79
N ALA A 26 -0.69 5.58 1.81
CA ALA A 26 0.43 5.30 2.70
C ALA A 26 0.16 4.13 3.66
N LEU A 27 1.22 3.39 3.99
CA LEU A 27 1.25 2.46 5.12
C LEU A 27 2.13 3.00 6.25
N SER A 28 1.71 2.78 7.49
CA SER A 28 2.45 3.12 8.70
C SER A 28 2.61 1.91 9.61
N THR A 29 3.74 1.81 10.30
CA THR A 29 3.92 0.85 11.40
C THR A 29 3.48 1.40 12.75
N GLU A 30 3.03 2.66 12.78
CA GLU A 30 2.54 3.33 13.98
C GLU A 30 1.02 3.14 14.08
N PRO A 31 0.52 2.51 15.17
CA PRO A 31 -0.91 2.38 15.38
C PRO A 31 -1.55 3.78 15.52
N PRO A 32 -2.72 4.01 14.92
CA PRO A 32 -3.44 5.26 15.11
C PRO A 32 -4.05 5.35 16.51
N ASP A 33 -4.07 6.56 17.05
CA ASP A 33 -4.75 6.90 18.29
C ASP A 33 -5.44 8.27 18.16
N PRO A 34 -6.79 8.34 18.10
CA PRO A 34 -7.72 7.21 18.04
C PRO A 34 -7.68 6.49 16.68
N VAL A 35 -8.16 5.23 16.66
CA VAL A 35 -8.47 4.54 15.40
C VAL A 35 -9.69 5.20 14.77
N MET A 36 -9.62 5.49 13.47
CA MET A 36 -10.63 6.24 12.72
C MET A 36 -11.11 5.40 11.53
N PRO A 37 -12.27 5.69 10.91
CA PRO A 37 -12.80 4.91 9.78
C PRO A 37 -11.89 4.88 8.53
N TYR A 38 -10.93 5.79 8.43
CA TYR A 38 -9.92 5.81 7.37
C TYR A 38 -8.64 5.03 7.73
N HIS A 39 -8.65 4.29 8.83
CA HIS A 39 -7.56 3.41 9.25
C HIS A 39 -7.94 1.94 9.11
N LEU A 40 -7.01 1.11 8.65
CA LEU A 40 -7.16 -0.34 8.57
C LEU A 40 -5.83 -1.02 8.89
N GLU A 41 -5.84 -1.93 9.86
CA GLU A 41 -4.72 -2.84 10.08
C GLU A 41 -4.74 -3.94 9.01
N LEU A 42 -3.63 -4.11 8.28
CA LEU A 42 -3.51 -5.16 7.29
C LEU A 42 -3.03 -6.46 7.95
N PRO A 43 -3.62 -7.62 7.58
CA PRO A 43 -3.09 -8.91 8.01
C PRO A 43 -1.64 -9.08 7.57
N ARG A 44 -0.80 -9.61 8.45
CA ARG A 44 0.63 -9.91 8.19
C ARG A 44 0.84 -10.76 6.92
N ALA A 45 -0.07 -11.69 6.66
CA ALA A 45 -0.07 -12.54 5.47
C ALA A 45 -0.29 -11.77 4.16
N ALA A 46 -0.92 -10.59 4.22
CA ALA A 46 -1.19 -9.74 3.06
C ALA A 46 0.03 -8.89 2.64
N LEU A 47 1.10 -8.92 3.43
CA LEU A 47 2.33 -8.17 3.21
C LEU A 47 3.48 -9.10 2.78
N PRO A 48 4.55 -8.55 2.19
CA PRO A 48 5.76 -9.33 1.90
C PRO A 48 6.27 -10.04 3.16
N GLN A 49 6.62 -11.32 3.01
CA GLN A 49 7.18 -12.15 4.09
C GLN A 49 8.67 -11.84 4.31
N LEU A 50 8.97 -10.57 4.60
CA LEU A 50 10.29 -10.03 4.90
C LEU A 50 10.26 -9.36 6.27
N SER A 51 11.34 -9.47 7.06
CA SER A 51 11.38 -9.03 8.47
C SER A 51 10.76 -7.64 8.71
N ARG A 52 11.12 -6.65 7.89
CA ARG A 52 10.63 -5.27 8.02
C ARG A 52 9.10 -5.10 7.96
N PHE A 53 8.39 -6.04 7.32
CA PHE A 53 6.92 -6.05 7.23
C PHE A 53 6.28 -6.96 8.29
N GLN A 54 7.08 -7.79 8.95
CA GLN A 54 6.65 -8.79 9.92
C GLN A 54 7.06 -8.43 11.35
N GLU A 55 7.83 -7.36 11.57
CA GLU A 55 8.18 -6.92 12.93
C GLU A 55 7.01 -6.22 13.63
N ARG A 56 6.25 -5.41 12.89
CA ARG A 56 5.13 -4.61 13.41
C ARG A 56 3.91 -4.69 12.50
N PRO A 57 2.69 -4.51 13.03
CA PRO A 57 1.50 -4.30 12.22
C PRO A 57 1.69 -3.17 11.22
N SER A 58 1.05 -3.27 10.06
CA SER A 58 0.99 -2.19 9.08
C SER A 58 -0.42 -1.66 8.95
N TRP A 59 -0.55 -0.34 9.05
CA TRP A 59 -1.79 0.38 9.03
C TRP A 59 -1.91 1.19 7.74
N VAL A 60 -3.01 1.01 7.04
CA VAL A 60 -3.44 1.90 5.96
C VAL A 60 -3.84 3.23 6.57
N LYS A 61 -3.35 4.32 5.97
CA LYS A 61 -3.73 5.69 6.28
C LYS A 61 -4.53 6.25 5.11
N GLY A 62 -5.83 5.99 5.10
CA GLY A 62 -6.75 6.27 3.98
C GLY A 62 -6.89 7.76 3.65
N ASP A 63 -6.61 8.62 4.61
CA ASP A 63 -6.48 10.08 4.50
C ASP A 63 -5.19 10.53 3.78
N MET A 64 -4.18 9.64 3.69
CA MET A 64 -2.87 9.93 3.12
C MET A 64 -2.73 9.38 1.68
N VAL A 65 -3.49 9.97 0.76
CA VAL A 65 -3.47 9.62 -0.68
C VAL A 65 -2.53 10.54 -1.46
N TYR A 66 -1.67 9.98 -2.31
CA TYR A 66 -0.72 10.73 -3.11
C TYR A 66 -0.68 10.25 -4.56
N THR A 67 -0.55 11.18 -5.50
CA THR A 67 -0.01 10.87 -6.83
C THR A 67 1.50 11.03 -6.79
N VAL A 68 2.23 9.98 -7.14
CA VAL A 68 3.70 9.97 -7.13
C VAL A 68 4.27 9.54 -8.47
N GLY A 69 5.45 10.06 -8.79
CA GLY A 69 6.23 9.58 -9.93
C GLY A 69 6.88 8.23 -9.64
N PHE A 70 7.03 7.38 -10.65
CA PHE A 70 7.67 6.05 -10.51
C PHE A 70 9.11 6.16 -9.97
N HIS A 71 9.81 7.25 -10.28
CA HIS A 71 11.15 7.53 -9.75
C HIS A 71 11.21 7.70 -8.23
N ARG A 72 10.06 7.90 -7.55
CA ARG A 72 9.97 7.95 -6.08
C ARG A 72 9.66 6.60 -5.45
N LEU A 73 9.44 5.56 -6.26
CA LEU A 73 9.07 4.23 -5.80
C LEU A 73 10.17 3.22 -6.12
N GLU A 74 10.37 2.30 -5.19
CA GLU A 74 11.17 1.10 -5.43
C GLU A 74 10.28 -0.14 -5.28
N LEU A 75 10.50 -1.11 -6.15
CA LEU A 75 9.92 -2.43 -5.97
C LEU A 75 10.52 -3.10 -4.73
N VAL A 76 9.67 -3.77 -3.97
CA VAL A 76 10.10 -4.52 -2.77
C VAL A 76 10.96 -5.71 -3.21
N ARG A 77 12.24 -5.69 -2.82
CA ARG A 77 13.21 -6.75 -3.14
C ARG A 77 13.02 -7.92 -2.17
N VAL A 78 12.96 -9.15 -2.69
CA VAL A 78 12.79 -10.37 -1.86
C VAL A 78 14.12 -10.86 -1.26
N GLY A 79 15.24 -10.18 -1.58
CA GLY A 79 16.57 -10.54 -1.07
C GLY A 79 17.19 -11.77 -1.75
N LYS A 80 16.56 -12.28 -2.82
CA LYS A 80 17.04 -13.42 -3.62
C LYS A 80 17.23 -13.01 -5.07
N ARG A 81 18.11 -13.74 -5.76
CA ARG A 81 18.24 -13.70 -7.22
C ARG A 81 17.68 -14.98 -7.81
N ASP A 82 17.14 -14.89 -9.01
CA ASP A 82 16.77 -16.05 -9.80
C ASP A 82 18.03 -16.90 -10.06
N PRO A 83 18.06 -18.17 -9.65
CA PRO A 83 19.24 -19.02 -9.79
C PRO A 83 19.57 -19.38 -11.24
N ARG A 84 18.60 -19.27 -12.17
CA ARG A 84 18.78 -19.55 -13.60
C ARG A 84 19.20 -18.32 -14.37
N THR A 85 18.62 -17.16 -14.05
CA THR A 85 18.83 -15.91 -14.83
C THR A 85 19.75 -14.90 -14.15
N GLY A 86 20.05 -15.07 -12.86
CA GLY A 86 20.81 -14.11 -12.04
C GLY A 86 20.09 -12.80 -11.75
N LYS A 87 18.85 -12.61 -12.24
CA LYS A 87 18.07 -11.37 -12.08
C LYS A 87 17.56 -11.21 -10.65
N ARG A 88 17.36 -9.97 -10.21
CA ARG A 88 16.78 -9.66 -8.88
C ARG A 88 15.31 -10.07 -8.85
N LEU A 89 14.89 -10.71 -7.75
CA LEU A 89 13.49 -11.05 -7.51
C LEU A 89 12.80 -9.96 -6.67
N TYR A 90 11.58 -9.63 -7.08
CA TYR A 90 10.74 -8.62 -6.46
C TYR A 90 9.42 -9.24 -6.00
N PHE A 91 8.82 -8.63 -4.98
CA PHE A 91 7.50 -9.02 -4.51
C PHE A 91 6.44 -8.56 -5.52
N THR A 92 5.66 -9.52 -6.04
CA THR A 92 4.65 -9.28 -7.09
C THR A 92 3.25 -9.74 -6.69
N GLN A 93 3.07 -10.24 -5.45
CA GLN A 93 1.74 -10.62 -4.98
C GLN A 93 0.86 -9.39 -4.83
N ARG A 94 -0.43 -9.58 -5.09
CA ARG A 94 -1.45 -8.54 -5.03
C ARG A 94 -2.38 -8.81 -3.86
N LEU A 95 -2.88 -7.74 -3.27
CA LEU A 95 -3.96 -7.83 -2.30
C LEU A 95 -5.21 -8.38 -2.98
N GLY A 96 -5.91 -9.28 -2.29
CA GLY A 96 -7.19 -9.81 -2.74
C GLY A 96 -8.27 -8.73 -2.82
N ARG A 97 -9.35 -9.05 -3.54
CA ARG A 97 -10.47 -8.11 -3.79
C ARG A 97 -11.05 -7.54 -2.49
N GLU A 98 -11.23 -8.37 -1.46
CA GLU A 98 -11.84 -7.93 -0.21
C GLU A 98 -10.95 -6.93 0.54
N HIS A 99 -9.64 -7.19 0.65
CA HIS A 99 -8.71 -6.22 1.25
C HIS A 99 -8.68 -4.91 0.47
N MET A 100 -8.70 -4.98 -0.87
CA MET A 100 -8.74 -3.77 -1.69
C MET A 100 -10.06 -2.99 -1.47
N ARG A 101 -11.20 -3.66 -1.33
CA ARG A 101 -12.49 -3.04 -1.02
C ARG A 101 -12.45 -2.30 0.31
N GLN A 102 -11.88 -2.91 1.35
CA GLN A 102 -11.68 -2.26 2.66
C GLN A 102 -10.76 -1.04 2.55
N ILE A 103 -9.66 -1.14 1.81
CA ILE A 103 -8.73 -0.03 1.57
C ILE A 103 -9.43 1.13 0.85
N TYR A 104 -10.21 0.85 -0.19
CA TYR A 104 -11.01 1.88 -0.85
C TYR A 104 -12.01 2.53 0.11
N GLY A 105 -12.64 1.74 0.98
CA GLY A 105 -13.51 2.26 2.02
C GLY A 105 -12.80 3.23 2.97
N CYS A 106 -11.58 2.89 3.42
CA CYS A 106 -10.76 3.78 4.22
C CYS A 106 -10.43 5.09 3.48
N VAL A 107 -10.09 4.99 2.19
CA VAL A 107 -9.82 6.18 1.36
C VAL A 107 -11.07 7.06 1.23
N LEU A 108 -12.23 6.46 0.98
CA LEU A 108 -13.50 7.19 0.93
C LEU A 108 -13.78 7.91 2.25
N HIS A 109 -13.59 7.25 3.40
CA HIS A 109 -13.70 7.90 4.71
C HIS A 109 -12.70 9.05 4.87
N GLY A 110 -11.45 8.88 4.43
CA GLY A 110 -10.40 9.91 4.50
C GLY A 110 -10.71 11.14 3.63
N LEU A 111 -11.49 10.95 2.56
CA LEU A 111 -11.95 12.01 1.65
C LEU A 111 -13.33 12.56 2.01
N ASN A 112 -13.89 12.22 3.18
CA ASN A 112 -15.25 12.57 3.60
C ASN A 112 -16.36 12.07 2.65
N LEU A 113 -16.10 10.96 1.96
CA LEU A 113 -17.01 10.26 1.05
C LEU A 113 -17.42 8.89 1.59
N GLY A 114 -17.29 8.68 2.90
CA GLY A 114 -17.59 7.39 3.56
C GLY A 114 -19.02 6.88 3.36
N HIS A 115 -19.97 7.77 3.05
CA HIS A 115 -21.33 7.38 2.70
C HIS A 115 -21.42 6.54 1.40
N LEU A 116 -20.37 6.52 0.57
CA LEU A 116 -20.31 5.73 -0.66
C LEU A 116 -19.81 4.29 -0.45
N VAL A 117 -19.28 3.96 0.74
CA VAL A 117 -18.73 2.62 1.05
C VAL A 117 -19.70 1.47 0.81
N PRO A 118 -21.02 1.59 1.06
CA PRO A 118 -21.97 0.51 0.75
C PRO A 118 -22.09 0.16 -0.74
N HIS A 119 -21.55 0.99 -1.65
CA HIS A 119 -21.69 0.86 -3.09
C HIS A 119 -20.44 0.32 -3.81
N ILE A 120 -19.41 -0.11 -3.06
CA ILE A 120 -18.14 -0.61 -3.61
C ILE A 120 -17.87 -2.09 -3.31
#